data_AF-B4MIL8-F1
#
_entry.id   AF-B4MIL8-F1
#
_cell.length_a   1.000
_cell.length_b   1.000
_cell.length_c   1.000
_cell.angle_alpha   90.00
_cell.angle_beta   90.00
_cell.angle_gamma   90.00
#
_symmetry.space_group_name_H-M   'P 1'
#
loop_
_entity.id
_entity.type
_entity.pdbx_description
1 polymer ?
#
loop_
_entity_poly.entity_id
_entity_poly.type
_entity_poly.pdbx_seq_one_letter_code
_entity_poly.pdbx_strand_id
1 'polypeptide(L)'
;KSLPLHCVVESVHSLHAFLTIDSRQPWKRRPNIETDSYVIIAAATPWSEIVQTALQRLGYSQEVANTARGSLIIKHWKPLPLEQISDNPAIPVSGILGDR
;
A
#
# COMPACT_ATOMS: atom_id res chain seq x y z
N LYS A 1 -17.04 -9.91 6.24
CA LYS A 1 -16.36 -10.20 4.96
C LYS A 1 -14.93 -9.66 5.05
N SER A 2 -13.96 -10.33 4.44
CA SER A 2 -12.55 -9.95 4.44
C SER A 2 -11.99 -10.03 3.03
N LEU A 3 -10.95 -9.26 2.74
CA LEU A 3 -10.33 -9.16 1.42
C LEU A 3 -8.86 -9.52 1.53
N PRO A 4 -8.34 -10.40 0.67
CA PRO A 4 -6.90 -10.60 0.54
C PRO A 4 -6.30 -9.40 -0.18
N LEU A 5 -5.27 -8.79 0.42
CA LEU A 5 -4.48 -7.73 -0.19
C LEU A 5 -3.05 -8.23 -0.37
N HIS A 6 -2.53 -8.11 -1.59
CA HIS A 6 -1.13 -8.35 -1.88
C HIS A 6 -0.33 -7.11 -1.48
N CYS A 7 0.61 -7.28 -0.55
CA CYS A 7 1.40 -6.20 0.00
C CYS A 7 2.88 -6.41 -0.30
N VAL A 8 3.48 -5.42 -0.97
CA VAL A 8 4.91 -5.31 -1.16
C VAL A 8 5.39 -4.13 -0.32
N VAL A 9 6.25 -4.40 0.66
CA VAL A 9 6.82 -3.39 1.57
C VAL A 9 8.28 -3.19 1.21
N GLU A 10 8.65 -1.93 0.98
CA GLU A 10 10.01 -1.51 0.68
C GLU A 10 10.50 -0.47 1.69
N SER A 11 11.78 -0.54 2.07
CA SER A 11 12.41 0.49 2.87
C SER A 11 13.08 1.56 2.01
N VAL A 12 12.65 2.81 2.19
CA VAL A 12 13.17 3.96 1.45
C VAL A 12 14.25 4.65 2.29
N HIS A 13 15.50 4.50 1.87
CA HIS A 13 16.67 4.94 2.65
C HIS A 13 17.08 6.39 2.39
N SER A 14 16.45 7.07 1.41
CA SER A 14 16.74 8.47 1.10
C SER A 14 15.62 9.13 0.30
N LEU A 15 15.49 10.46 0.44
CA LEU A 15 14.54 11.28 -0.34
C LEU A 15 14.79 11.16 -1.86
N HIS A 16 16.04 10.98 -2.29
CA HIS A 16 16.36 10.73 -3.69
C HIS A 16 15.81 9.38 -4.19
N ALA A 17 15.80 8.36 -3.34
CA ALA A 17 15.14 7.08 -3.67
C ALA A 17 13.62 7.27 -3.82
N PHE A 18 12.99 8.04 -2.93
CA PHE A 18 11.56 8.37 -3.00
C PHE A 18 11.17 9.13 -4.28
N LEU A 19 11.89 10.20 -4.61
CA LEU A 19 11.58 11.05 -5.77
C LEU A 19 11.83 10.37 -7.13
N THR A 20 12.60 9.28 -7.15
CA THR A 20 12.92 8.56 -8.40
C THR A 20 11.97 7.41 -8.71
N ILE A 21 11.04 7.08 -7.80
CA ILE A 21 10.02 6.01 -7.97
C ILE A 21 9.21 6.20 -9.26
N ASP A 22 8.90 7.45 -9.64
CA ASP A 22 8.10 7.76 -10.83
C ASP A 22 8.91 7.70 -12.15
N SER A 23 10.23 7.86 -12.07
CA SER A 23 11.06 8.22 -13.24
C SER A 23 11.73 7.05 -13.98
N ARG A 24 11.81 5.84 -13.41
CA ARG A 24 12.56 4.73 -14.03
C ARG A 24 11.87 3.38 -13.83
N GLN A 25 11.79 2.66 -14.96
CA GLN A 25 11.44 1.25 -15.14
C GLN A 25 11.39 0.42 -13.84
N PRO A 26 10.21 -0.09 -13.44
CA PRO A 26 9.98 -0.75 -12.14
C PRO A 26 10.86 -2.00 -11.90
N TRP A 27 11.53 -2.50 -12.93
CA TRP A 27 12.33 -3.73 -12.91
C TRP A 27 13.84 -3.50 -12.72
N LYS A 28 14.34 -2.25 -12.74
CA LYS A 28 15.79 -1.94 -12.80
C LYS A 28 16.45 -1.52 -11.49
N ARG A 29 15.68 -1.29 -10.43
CA ARG A 29 16.22 -1.35 -9.06
C ARG A 29 15.61 -2.58 -8.42
N ARG A 30 16.39 -3.31 -7.63
CA ARG A 30 15.80 -4.13 -6.58
C ARG A 30 15.41 -3.11 -5.51
N PRO A 31 14.14 -2.72 -5.36
CA PRO A 31 13.76 -2.02 -4.14
C PRO A 31 14.22 -2.88 -2.96
N ASN A 32 14.57 -2.25 -1.84
CA ASN A 32 14.89 -3.01 -0.63
C ASN A 32 13.57 -3.59 -0.10
N ILE A 33 13.05 -4.59 -0.81
CA ILE A 33 11.81 -5.29 -0.48
C ILE A 33 12.09 -6.08 0.78
N GLU A 34 11.42 -5.69 1.83
CA GLU A 34 11.48 -6.37 3.12
C GLU A 34 10.45 -7.49 3.17
N THR A 35 9.28 -7.25 2.56
CA THR A 35 8.17 -8.19 2.58
C THR A 35 7.40 -8.15 1.27
N ASP A 36 7.08 -9.32 0.75
CA ASP A 36 6.17 -9.53 -0.37
C ASP A 36 5.22 -10.68 0.03
N SER A 37 4.05 -10.32 0.54
CA SER A 37 3.12 -11.29 1.13
C SER A 37 1.67 -10.83 1.03
N TYR A 38 0.75 -11.77 1.26
CA TYR A 38 -0.68 -11.48 1.32
C TYR A 38 -1.12 -11.26 2.76
N VAL A 39 -1.94 -10.23 2.96
CA VAL A 39 -2.64 -9.97 4.23
C VAL A 39 -4.14 -10.07 4.04
N ILE A 40 -4.84 -10.45 5.11
CA ILE A 40 -6.29 -10.46 5.15
C ILE A 40 -6.76 -9.22 5.90
N ILE A 41 -7.44 -8.31 5.21
CA ILE A 41 -7.98 -7.07 5.78
C ILE A 41 -9.50 -7.19 5.90
N ALA A 42 -10.07 -6.58 6.93
CA ALA A 42 -11.53 -6.51 7.07
C ALA A 42 -12.10 -5.63 5.94
N ALA A 43 -13.17 -6.09 5.29
CA ALA A 43 -13.84 -5.33 4.22
C ALA A 43 -14.31 -3.93 4.68
N ALA A 44 -14.63 -3.82 5.97
CA ALA A 44 -15.10 -2.59 6.61
C ALA A 44 -13.98 -1.64 7.06
N THR A 45 -12.70 -2.02 6.92
CA THR A 45 -11.57 -1.14 7.26
C THR A 45 -11.69 0.16 6.47
N PRO A 46 -11.55 1.34 7.10
CA PRO A 46 -11.52 2.62 6.39
C PRO A 46 -10.37 2.69 5.40
N TRP A 47 -10.59 3.32 4.25
CA TRP A 47 -9.56 3.49 3.22
C TRP A 47 -8.31 4.18 3.75
N SER A 48 -8.47 5.22 4.58
CA SER A 48 -7.34 5.92 5.20
C SER A 48 -6.46 5.04 6.09
N GLU A 49 -6.99 3.92 6.59
CA GLU A 49 -6.31 3.02 7.52
C GLU A 49 -5.74 1.78 6.83
N ILE A 50 -5.90 1.64 5.51
CA ILE A 50 -5.51 0.42 4.78
C ILE A 50 -4.03 0.10 4.93
N VAL A 51 -3.15 1.10 4.81
CA VAL A 51 -1.69 0.93 4.92
C VAL A 51 -1.30 0.51 6.33
N GLN A 52 -1.83 1.22 7.34
CA GLN A 52 -1.52 0.94 8.74
C GLN A 52 -2.00 -0.46 9.12
N THR A 53 -3.23 -0.81 8.74
CA THR A 53 -3.81 -2.12 9.01
C THR A 53 -3.00 -3.22 8.32
N ALA A 54 -2.59 -3.03 7.06
CA ALA A 54 -1.77 -3.99 6.34
C ALA A 54 -0.41 -4.21 7.03
N LEU A 55 0.29 -3.12 7.38
CA LEU A 55 1.61 -3.19 8.01
C LEU A 55 1.55 -3.83 9.41
N GLN A 56 0.55 -3.49 10.23
CA GLN A 56 0.33 -4.15 11.51
C GLN A 56 0.09 -5.66 11.34
N ARG A 57 -0.66 -6.08 10.31
CA ARG A 57 -0.90 -7.50 10.01
C ARG A 57 0.34 -8.24 9.55
N LEU A 58 1.29 -7.53 8.93
CA LEU A 58 2.62 -8.05 8.58
C LEU A 58 3.59 -8.05 9.77
N GLY A 59 3.22 -7.47 10.92
CA GLY A 59 4.03 -7.44 12.13
C GLY A 59 4.94 -6.20 12.28
N TYR A 60 4.75 -5.17 11.44
CA TYR A 60 5.46 -3.90 11.61
C TYR A 60 4.93 -3.11 12.80
N SER A 61 5.80 -2.31 13.42
CA SER A 61 5.42 -1.45 14.55
C SER A 61 4.49 -0.32 14.12
N GLN A 62 3.74 0.22 15.08
CA GLN A 62 2.87 1.38 14.84
C GLN A 62 3.65 2.59 14.33
N GLU A 63 4.89 2.77 14.78
CA GLU A 63 5.76 3.88 14.39
C GLU A 63 6.10 3.81 12.89
N VAL A 64 6.43 2.62 12.38
CA VAL A 64 6.65 2.39 10.95
C VAL A 64 5.34 2.60 10.18
N ALA A 65 4.25 2.03 10.67
CA ALA A 65 2.94 2.18 10.03
C ALA A 65 2.48 3.64 9.90
N ASN A 66 2.79 4.50 10.88
CA ASN A 66 2.42 5.91 10.88
C ASN A 66 3.23 6.77 9.90
N THR A 67 4.46 6.35 9.57
CA THR A 67 5.34 7.08 8.65
C THR A 67 5.33 6.51 7.23
N ALA A 68 4.78 5.31 7.07
CA ALA A 68 4.62 4.65 5.78
C ALA A 68 3.68 5.41 4.84
N ARG A 69 3.98 5.30 3.54
CA ARG A 69 3.12 5.74 2.44
C ARG A 69 2.72 4.53 1.62
N GLY A 70 1.60 4.63 0.91
CA GLY A 70 1.11 3.55 0.08
C GLY A 70 0.75 4.03 -1.32
N SER A 71 0.90 3.12 -2.28
CA SER A 71 0.38 3.24 -3.62
C SER A 71 -0.33 1.93 -3.98
N LEU A 72 -1.42 2.01 -4.72
CA LEU A 72 -2.14 0.86 -5.23
C LEU A 72 -1.69 0.57 -6.66
N ILE A 73 -1.41 -0.69 -6.96
CA ILE A 73 -1.14 -1.16 -8.32
C ILE A 73 -2.28 -2.07 -8.74
N ILE A 74 -2.95 -1.71 -9.84
CA ILE A 74 -4.00 -2.52 -10.45
C ILE A 74 -3.41 -3.19 -11.70
N LYS A 75 -3.21 -4.52 -11.63
CA LYS A 75 -2.64 -5.31 -12.74
C LYS A 75 -1.30 -4.73 -13.24
N HIS A 76 -1.26 -4.22 -14.47
CA HIS A 76 -0.07 -3.65 -15.10
C HIS A 76 -0.11 -2.12 -15.21
N TRP A 77 -0.97 -1.47 -14.40
CA TRP A 77 -1.06 -0.02 -14.38
C TRP A 77 0.09 0.60 -13.58
N LYS A 78 0.31 1.89 -13.80
CA LYS A 78 1.21 2.67 -12.96
C LYS A 78 0.71 2.67 -11.51
N PRO A 79 1.60 2.66 -10.50
CA PRO A 79 1.21 2.83 -9.12
C PRO A 79 0.42 4.14 -8.95
N LEU A 80 -0.76 4.05 -8.34
CA LEU A 80 -1.61 5.19 -8.03
C LEU A 80 -1.47 5.51 -6.54
N PRO A 81 -1.10 6.74 -6.16
CA PRO A 81 -1.10 7.16 -4.76
C PRO A 81 -2.49 6.96 -4.15
N LEU A 82 -2.55 6.44 -2.91
CA LEU A 82 -3.84 6.14 -2.27
C LEU A 82 -4.71 7.40 -2.08
N GLU A 83 -4.06 8.57 -1.97
CA GLU A 83 -4.71 9.87 -1.87
C GLU A 83 -5.44 10.29 -3.16
N GLN A 84 -5.09 9.71 -4.32
CA GLN A 84 -5.73 10.00 -5.60
C GLN A 84 -6.91 9.07 -5.92
N ILE A 85 -7.13 8.03 -5.10
CA ILE A 85 -8.14 7.00 -5.38
C ILE A 85 -9.50 7.36 -4.81
N SER A 86 -9.54 8.00 -3.64
CA SER A 86 -10.78 8.44 -3.02
C SER A 86 -10.56 9.68 -2.16
N ASP A 87 -11.43 10.68 -2.35
CA ASP A 87 -11.49 11.88 -1.51
C ASP A 87 -12.18 11.62 -0.15
N ASN A 88 -12.83 10.46 0.03
CA ASN A 88 -13.50 10.09 1.27
C ASN A 88 -12.63 9.11 2.08
N PRO A 89 -11.92 9.55 3.13
CA PRO A 89 -11.04 8.67 3.92
C PRO A 89 -11.81 7.57 4.67
N ALA A 90 -13.10 7.80 4.97
CA ALA A 90 -13.95 6.89 5.72
C ALA A 90 -14.63 5.83 4.86
N ILE A 91 -14.48 5.86 3.53
CA ILE A 91 -15.04 4.83 2.66
C ILE A 91 -14.42 3.47 3.03
N PRO A 92 -15.21 2.40 3.18
CA PRO A 92 -14.66 1.08 3.46
C PRO A 92 -13.83 0.59 2.27
N VAL A 93 -12.75 -0.15 2.54
CA VAL A 93 -11.89 -0.75 1.52
C VAL A 93 -12.70 -1.60 0.52
N SER A 94 -13.77 -2.26 0.95
CA SER A 94 -14.64 -3.01 0.04
C SER A 94 -15.42 -2.15 -0.96
N GLY A 95 -15.60 -0.85 -0.69
CA GLY A 95 -16.20 0.07 -1.66
C GLY A 95 -15.27 0.42 -2.82
N ILE A 96 -13.96 0.22 -2.65
CA ILE A 96 -12.92 0.54 -3.65
C ILE A 96 -12.36 -0.75 -4.28
N LEU A 97 -11.98 -1.73 -3.45
CA LEU A 97 -11.33 -2.97 -3.87
C LEU A 97 -12.27 -4.18 -3.92
N GLY A 98 -13.50 -4.06 -3.39
CA GLY A 98 -14.45 -5.15 -3.40
C GLY A 98 -15.02 -5.34 -4.82
N ASP A 99 -14.77 -6.51 -5.40
CA ASP A 99 -15.41 -6.91 -6.65
C ASP A 99 -16.93 -7.05 -6.41
N ARG A 100 -17.74 -6.57 -7.36
CA ARG A 100 -19.20 -6.65 -7.28
C ARG A 100 -19.73 -7.97 -7.80
#